data_AF-A0A9N9XZ27-F1
#
_entry.id   AF-A0A9N9XZ27-F1
#
_cell.length_a   1.000
_cell.length_b   1.000
_cell.length_c   1.000
_cell.angle_alpha   90.00
_cell.angle_beta   90.00
_cell.angle_gamma   90.00
#
_symmetry.space_group_name_H-M   'P 1'
#
loop_
_entity.id
_entity.type
_entity.pdbx_description
1 polymer ?
#
loop_
_entity_poly.entity_id
_entity_poly.type
_entity_poly.pdbx_seq_one_letter_code
_entity_poly.pdbx_strand_id
1 'polypeptide(L)'
;MKDIRFWFAYQIIAGFGSAPAYSTIITSLLDVSFIHQRGSALGFFALVLISGNFLPPIAAGYIVDNQGWQWCFYYLLIFFGLSCLLLLFTAEETGFARATHKARSAINGIAILQNHDSSTKADRDVTKENTAGSAVIEPVASRAERSAYEDAEKLSYYQKMGLYRENPDIKTGYWRLTFSVFKMALLPAAIWMTILFSIASFVVGVILGTLSSFFAEPPYNFSPSAMGLMFLALLIGAVIGSCWGGPFTDWLLLRLARRNGGLYEPEHRLYAYTIVPFLGAGGILLYGIGADQGLHWTIPCLGLLLVGIYLDASTPIAMGYALDSYSGLEDEILQLANVLRNVLGGAFSFGLQPWINHSGRRNTTICIAVMVFTFNITSIGFQLWGKRIRSMMAPTYYKLNDSIHK
;
A
#
# COMPACT_ATOMS: atom_id res chain seq x y z
N MET A 1 21.42 -23.64 -11.31
CA MET A 1 21.76 -23.41 -9.89
C MET A 1 22.27 -24.72 -9.30
N LYS A 2 23.57 -24.84 -8.99
CA LYS A 2 24.16 -26.09 -8.46
C LYS A 2 24.54 -26.01 -6.97
N ASP A 3 24.58 -24.80 -6.39
CA ASP A 3 24.93 -24.58 -4.98
C ASP A 3 23.84 -23.82 -4.22
N ILE A 4 23.49 -24.32 -3.03
CA ILE A 4 22.52 -23.67 -2.14
C ILE A 4 22.99 -22.30 -1.63
N ARG A 5 24.32 -22.12 -1.48
CA ARG A 5 24.92 -20.83 -1.10
C ARG A 5 24.67 -19.77 -2.15
N PHE A 6 24.76 -20.14 -3.43
CA PHE A 6 24.47 -19.23 -4.54
C PHE A 6 23.00 -18.83 -4.55
N TRP A 7 22.08 -19.75 -4.21
CA TRP A 7 20.66 -19.43 -4.08
C TRP A 7 20.39 -18.42 -2.96
N PHE A 8 21.02 -18.57 -1.79
CA PHE A 8 20.90 -17.57 -0.73
C PHE A 8 21.47 -16.20 -1.14
N ALA A 9 22.62 -16.17 -1.81
CA ALA A 9 23.20 -14.92 -2.31
C ALA A 9 22.26 -14.23 -3.32
N TYR A 10 21.68 -14.99 -4.23
CA TYR A 10 20.66 -14.49 -5.16
C TYR A 10 19.46 -13.89 -4.44
N GLN A 11 18.92 -14.57 -3.41
CA GLN A 11 17.78 -14.08 -2.64
C GLN A 11 18.09 -12.78 -1.87
N ILE A 12 19.31 -12.63 -1.34
CA ILE A 12 19.74 -11.41 -0.66
C ILE A 12 19.78 -10.23 -1.63
N ILE A 13 20.38 -10.41 -2.81
CA ILE A 13 20.49 -9.38 -3.83
C ILE A 13 19.11 -9.02 -4.38
N ALA A 14 18.28 -10.02 -4.69
CA ALA A 14 16.92 -9.81 -5.16
C ALA A 14 16.06 -9.09 -4.11
N GLY A 15 16.19 -9.46 -2.83
CA GLY A 15 15.53 -8.79 -1.71
C GLY A 15 15.91 -7.32 -1.63
N PHE A 16 17.21 -7.02 -1.64
CA PHE A 16 17.71 -5.63 -1.60
C PHE A 16 17.24 -4.80 -2.79
N GLY A 17 17.29 -5.35 -4.01
CA GLY A 17 16.85 -4.67 -5.22
C GLY A 17 15.33 -4.46 -5.30
N SER A 18 14.53 -5.35 -4.70
CA SER A 18 13.06 -5.24 -4.69
C SER A 18 12.50 -4.26 -3.66
N ALA A 19 13.25 -3.93 -2.61
CA ALA A 19 12.81 -3.10 -1.50
C ALA A 19 12.23 -1.72 -1.92
N PRO A 20 12.91 -0.90 -2.76
CA PRO A 20 12.40 0.43 -3.12
C PRO A 20 11.20 0.39 -4.08
N ALA A 21 10.96 -0.73 -4.78
CA ALA A 21 9.94 -0.79 -5.82
C ALA A 21 8.53 -0.58 -5.27
N TYR A 22 8.21 -1.15 -4.10
CA TYR A 22 6.85 -1.12 -3.56
C TYR A 22 6.41 0.29 -3.12
N SER A 23 7.28 1.05 -2.45
CA SER A 23 6.95 2.39 -1.95
C SER A 23 6.96 3.42 -3.08
N THR A 24 7.96 3.36 -3.95
CA THR A 24 8.18 4.40 -4.97
C THR A 24 7.02 4.48 -5.94
N ILE A 25 6.46 3.33 -6.36
CA ILE A 25 5.35 3.29 -7.31
C ILE A 25 4.10 4.01 -6.77
N ILE A 26 3.77 3.79 -5.50
CA ILE A 26 2.59 4.41 -4.87
C ILE A 26 2.81 5.92 -4.75
N THR A 27 3.98 6.36 -4.30
CA THR A 27 4.32 7.78 -4.17
C THR A 27 4.31 8.49 -5.53
N SER A 28 4.95 7.92 -6.55
CA SER A 28 4.94 8.48 -7.91
C SER A 28 3.52 8.59 -8.49
N LEU A 29 2.65 7.61 -8.24
CA LEU A 29 1.26 7.66 -8.69
C LEU A 29 0.48 8.80 -8.02
N LEU A 30 0.72 9.05 -6.73
CA LEU A 30 0.10 10.15 -5.98
C LEU A 30 0.58 11.54 -6.43
N ASP A 31 1.83 11.63 -6.87
CA ASP A 31 2.42 12.88 -7.38
C ASP A 31 1.89 13.26 -8.76
N VAL A 32 1.72 12.29 -9.66
CA VAL A 32 1.21 12.52 -11.03
C VAL A 32 -0.31 12.71 -11.05
N SER A 33 -1.04 12.09 -10.12
CA SER A 33 -2.51 12.14 -10.11
C SER A 33 -3.07 13.40 -9.45
N PHE A 34 -3.95 14.10 -10.18
CA PHE A 34 -4.73 15.21 -9.64
C PHE A 34 -5.73 14.74 -8.60
N ILE A 35 -5.99 15.56 -7.57
CA ILE A 35 -6.83 15.26 -6.40
C ILE A 35 -8.18 14.60 -6.77
N HIS A 36 -8.84 15.08 -7.83
CA HIS A 36 -10.14 14.58 -8.28
C HIS A 36 -10.09 13.21 -9.01
N GLN A 37 -8.92 12.80 -9.52
CA GLN A 37 -8.71 11.52 -10.24
C GLN A 37 -7.96 10.48 -9.41
N ARG A 38 -7.39 10.87 -8.25
CA ARG A 38 -6.55 9.99 -7.41
C ARG A 38 -7.22 8.67 -7.07
N GLY A 39 -8.50 8.71 -6.70
CA GLY A 39 -9.26 7.51 -6.34
C GLY A 39 -9.35 6.49 -7.47
N SER A 40 -9.58 6.95 -8.71
CA SER A 40 -9.64 6.07 -9.88
C SER A 40 -8.27 5.51 -10.25
N ALA A 41 -7.22 6.32 -10.17
CA ALA A 41 -5.84 5.89 -10.44
C ALA A 41 -5.36 4.84 -9.41
N LEU A 42 -5.60 5.08 -8.12
CA LEU A 42 -5.30 4.14 -7.04
C LEU A 42 -6.13 2.86 -7.17
N GLY A 43 -7.40 2.95 -7.59
CA GLY A 43 -8.24 1.79 -7.86
C GLY A 43 -7.72 0.92 -9.00
N PHE A 44 -7.29 1.52 -10.11
CA PHE A 44 -6.67 0.78 -11.22
C PHE A 44 -5.35 0.13 -10.79
N PHE A 45 -4.50 0.85 -10.07
CA PHE A 45 -3.27 0.32 -9.51
C PHE A 45 -3.52 -0.89 -8.58
N ALA A 46 -4.54 -0.81 -7.73
CA ALA A 46 -4.92 -1.91 -6.86
C ALA A 46 -5.34 -3.16 -7.65
N LEU A 47 -6.12 -3.00 -8.74
CA LEU A 47 -6.48 -4.13 -9.63
C LEU A 47 -5.27 -4.77 -10.30
N VAL A 48 -4.31 -3.96 -10.75
CA VAL A 48 -3.06 -4.45 -11.33
C VAL A 48 -2.24 -5.20 -10.28
N LEU A 49 -2.17 -4.70 -9.05
CA LEU A 49 -1.45 -5.34 -7.95
C LEU A 49 -2.07 -6.70 -7.57
N ILE A 50 -3.39 -6.78 -7.46
CA ILE A 50 -4.12 -8.03 -7.18
C ILE A 50 -3.86 -9.06 -8.27
N SER A 51 -3.99 -8.64 -9.54
CA SER A 51 -3.72 -9.49 -10.69
C SER A 51 -2.26 -9.95 -10.70
N GLY A 52 -1.33 -9.05 -10.37
CA GLY A 52 0.11 -9.32 -10.30
C GLY A 52 0.50 -10.31 -9.19
N ASN A 53 -0.28 -10.44 -8.13
CA ASN A 53 0.02 -11.40 -7.05
C ASN A 53 -0.43 -12.83 -7.39
N PHE A 54 -1.58 -13.00 -8.04
CA PHE A 54 -2.21 -14.32 -8.22
C PHE A 54 -2.12 -14.89 -9.64
N LEU A 55 -1.87 -14.07 -10.67
CA LEU A 55 -1.62 -14.57 -12.03
C LEU A 55 -0.27 -15.28 -12.21
N PRO A 56 0.85 -14.83 -11.60
CA PRO A 56 2.14 -15.48 -11.83
C PRO A 56 2.19 -16.95 -11.39
N PRO A 57 1.60 -17.38 -10.26
CA PRO A 57 1.52 -18.81 -9.92
C PRO A 57 0.77 -19.65 -10.96
N ILE A 58 -0.29 -19.09 -11.58
CA ILE A 58 -1.04 -19.77 -12.64
C ILE A 58 -0.13 -19.98 -13.85
N ALA A 59 0.53 -18.92 -14.33
CA ALA A 59 1.47 -18.99 -15.45
C ALA A 59 2.66 -19.93 -15.16
N ALA A 60 3.20 -19.86 -13.94
CA ALA A 60 4.31 -20.70 -13.49
C ALA A 60 3.92 -22.20 -13.52
N GLY A 61 2.70 -22.56 -13.13
CA GLY A 61 2.22 -23.95 -13.21
C GLY A 61 2.29 -24.54 -14.62
N TYR A 62 1.85 -23.78 -15.63
CA TYR A 62 1.92 -24.21 -17.04
C TYR A 62 3.35 -24.23 -17.61
N ILE A 63 4.22 -23.32 -17.18
CA ILE A 63 5.61 -23.30 -17.60
C ILE A 63 6.34 -24.53 -17.04
N VAL A 64 6.10 -24.89 -15.78
CA VAL A 64 6.72 -26.05 -15.14
C VAL A 64 6.33 -27.34 -15.84
N ASP A 65 5.06 -27.52 -16.20
CA ASP A 65 4.57 -28.74 -16.85
C ASP A 65 5.15 -28.96 -18.25
N ASN A 66 5.33 -27.89 -19.04
CA ASN A 66 5.75 -28.00 -20.44
C ASN A 66 7.28 -27.88 -20.63
N GLN A 67 7.92 -26.97 -19.90
CA GLN A 67 9.31 -26.55 -20.15
C GLN A 67 10.22 -26.83 -18.94
N GLY A 68 9.65 -27.16 -17.78
CA GLY A 68 10.38 -27.39 -16.54
C GLY A 68 10.59 -26.12 -15.71
N TRP A 69 10.94 -26.31 -14.43
CA TRP A 69 11.00 -25.25 -13.42
C TRP A 69 12.06 -24.18 -13.67
N GLN A 70 13.10 -24.47 -14.46
CA GLN A 70 14.19 -23.53 -14.76
C GLN A 70 13.71 -22.37 -15.62
N TRP A 71 12.75 -22.63 -16.52
CA TRP A 71 12.20 -21.62 -17.42
C TRP A 71 11.42 -20.53 -16.70
N CYS A 72 10.87 -20.80 -15.52
CA CYS A 72 10.28 -19.76 -14.67
C CYS A 72 11.27 -18.63 -14.40
N PHE A 73 12.54 -18.95 -14.13
CA PHE A 73 13.58 -17.94 -13.89
C PHE A 73 13.99 -17.19 -15.17
N TYR A 74 14.01 -17.87 -16.33
CA TYR A 74 14.32 -17.22 -17.60
C TYR A 74 13.23 -16.23 -18.01
N TYR A 75 11.94 -16.56 -17.87
CA TYR A 75 10.87 -15.61 -18.13
C TYR A 75 10.91 -14.42 -17.17
N LEU A 76 11.17 -14.63 -15.88
CA LEU A 76 11.35 -13.55 -14.92
C LEU A 76 12.49 -12.61 -15.33
N LEU A 77 13.63 -13.16 -15.78
CA LEU A 77 14.75 -12.37 -16.27
C LEU A 77 14.37 -11.52 -17.49
N ILE A 78 13.64 -12.09 -18.45
CA ILE A 78 13.19 -11.36 -19.65
C ILE A 78 12.24 -10.22 -19.27
N PHE A 79 11.23 -10.49 -18.42
CA PHE A 79 10.25 -9.48 -18.02
C PHE A 79 10.84 -8.37 -17.15
N PHE A 80 11.74 -8.70 -16.21
CA PHE A 80 12.46 -7.68 -15.44
C PHE A 80 13.44 -6.90 -16.30
N GLY A 81 14.13 -7.54 -17.25
CA GLY A 81 15.01 -6.87 -18.20
C GLY A 81 14.26 -5.88 -19.09
N LEU A 82 13.11 -6.28 -19.64
CA LEU A 82 12.26 -5.40 -20.44
C LEU A 82 11.69 -4.26 -19.60
N SER A 83 11.19 -4.54 -18.40
CA SER A 83 10.70 -3.51 -17.46
C SER A 83 11.81 -2.52 -17.08
N CYS A 84 13.03 -2.99 -16.87
CA CYS A 84 14.20 -2.14 -16.59
C CYS A 84 14.51 -1.23 -17.79
N LEU A 85 14.53 -1.76 -19.01
CA LEU A 85 14.73 -0.94 -20.22
C LEU A 85 13.62 0.10 -20.37
N LEU A 86 12.36 -0.27 -20.16
CA LEU A 86 11.25 0.67 -20.21
C LEU A 86 11.42 1.78 -19.18
N LEU A 87 11.69 1.45 -17.91
CA LEU A 87 11.92 2.46 -16.88
C LEU A 87 13.12 3.36 -17.21
N LEU A 88 14.21 2.82 -17.73
CA LEU A 88 15.38 3.60 -18.12
C LEU A 88 15.09 4.63 -19.22
N PHE A 89 14.12 4.38 -20.12
CA PHE A 89 13.80 5.30 -21.20
C PHE A 89 12.56 6.17 -20.94
N THR A 90 11.62 5.71 -20.10
CA THR A 90 10.31 6.37 -19.92
C THR A 90 10.05 6.90 -18.52
N ALA A 91 10.80 6.47 -17.49
CA ALA A 91 10.57 6.96 -16.13
C ALA A 91 11.20 8.34 -15.95
N GLU A 92 10.39 9.39 -16.09
CA GLU A 92 10.76 10.74 -15.67
C GLU A 92 10.67 10.86 -14.14
N GLU A 93 11.58 11.62 -13.54
CA GLU A 93 11.54 11.94 -12.11
C GLU A 93 10.24 12.70 -11.76
N THR A 94 9.42 12.12 -10.88
CA THR A 94 8.12 12.67 -10.49
C THR A 94 8.20 13.61 -9.27
N GLY A 95 9.31 13.60 -8.53
CA GLY A 95 9.50 14.39 -7.32
C GLY A 95 9.49 15.90 -7.59
N PHE A 96 8.47 16.60 -7.07
CA PHE A 96 8.36 18.05 -7.16
C PHE A 96 8.46 18.70 -5.77
N ALA A 97 9.48 19.54 -5.58
CA ALA A 97 9.70 20.28 -4.33
C ALA A 97 8.70 21.44 -4.19
N ARG A 98 7.53 21.14 -3.60
CA ARG A 98 6.38 22.06 -3.49
C ARG A 98 6.66 23.22 -2.53
N ALA A 99 7.43 23.01 -1.46
CA ALA A 99 7.65 24.05 -0.45
C ALA A 99 8.62 25.13 -0.95
N THR A 100 9.67 24.72 -1.66
CA THR A 100 10.57 25.64 -2.37
C THR A 100 9.85 26.39 -3.50
N HIS A 101 8.94 25.75 -4.24
CA HIS A 101 8.11 26.45 -5.24
C HIS A 101 7.19 27.51 -4.61
N LYS A 102 6.48 27.17 -3.52
CA LYS A 102 5.66 28.14 -2.78
C LYS A 102 6.48 29.29 -2.21
N ALA A 103 7.66 29.00 -1.64
CA ALA A 103 8.57 30.03 -1.14
C ALA A 103 9.10 30.95 -2.25
N ARG A 104 9.47 30.37 -3.41
CA ARG A 104 9.96 31.13 -4.57
C ARG A 104 8.85 31.96 -5.22
N SER A 105 7.63 31.44 -5.30
CA SER A 105 6.44 32.18 -5.75
C SER A 105 6.09 33.34 -4.79
N ALA A 106 6.24 33.15 -3.48
CA ALA A 106 6.04 34.22 -2.51
C ALA A 106 7.11 35.32 -2.63
N ILE A 107 8.38 34.94 -2.84
CA ILE A 107 9.49 35.88 -3.07
C ILE A 107 9.29 36.65 -4.39
N ASN A 108 8.90 35.97 -5.47
CA ASN A 108 8.61 36.61 -6.76
C ASN A 108 7.39 37.54 -6.65
N GLY A 109 6.36 37.16 -5.89
CA GLY A 109 5.21 38.03 -5.58
C GLY A 109 5.62 39.29 -4.84
N ILE A 110 6.54 39.19 -3.87
CA ILE A 110 7.10 40.35 -3.15
C ILE A 110 7.97 41.22 -4.07
N ALA A 111 8.75 40.63 -4.97
CA ALA A 111 9.57 41.36 -5.94
C ALA A 111 8.72 42.14 -6.97
N ILE A 112 7.58 41.58 -7.40
CA ILE A 112 6.61 42.26 -8.28
C ILE A 112 5.97 43.44 -7.54
N LEU A 113 5.64 43.30 -6.25
CA LEU A 113 5.13 44.40 -5.42
C LEU A 113 6.17 45.53 -5.25
N GLN A 114 7.46 45.20 -5.07
CA GLN A 114 8.55 46.19 -4.99
C GLN A 114 8.80 46.93 -6.31
N ASN A 115 8.67 46.24 -7.46
CA ASN A 115 8.77 46.88 -8.77
C ASN A 115 7.55 47.79 -9.05
N HIS A 116 6.38 47.48 -8.50
CA HIS A 116 5.18 48.31 -8.64
C HIS A 116 5.21 49.58 -7.75
N ASP A 117 5.92 49.55 -6.62
CA ASP A 117 6.18 50.72 -5.77
C ASP A 117 7.25 51.66 -6.35
N SER A 118 8.11 51.15 -7.24
CA SER A 118 9.09 51.97 -7.95
C SER A 118 8.53 52.59 -9.24
N SER A 119 7.55 51.97 -9.90
CA SER A 119 6.82 52.58 -11.02
C SER A 119 5.79 53.64 -10.61
N THR A 120 5.23 53.55 -9.40
CA THR A 120 4.24 54.55 -8.89
C THR A 120 4.85 55.87 -8.42
N LYS A 121 6.19 55.99 -8.40
CA LYS A 121 6.88 57.28 -8.16
C LYS A 121 7.25 58.04 -9.44
N ALA A 122 7.11 57.43 -10.63
CA ALA A 122 7.46 58.06 -11.90
C ALA A 122 6.27 58.65 -12.67
N ASP A 123 5.02 58.29 -12.32
CA ASP A 123 3.81 58.78 -13.00
C ASP A 123 2.86 59.44 -11.99
N ARG A 124 3.14 60.69 -11.64
CA ARG A 124 2.18 61.61 -11.02
C ARG A 124 2.13 62.89 -11.84
N ASP A 125 1.69 62.76 -13.08
CA ASP A 125 0.99 63.84 -13.76
C ASP A 125 -0.07 63.25 -14.70
N VAL A 126 -1.17 63.97 -14.85
CA VAL A 126 -2.30 63.71 -15.75
C VAL A 126 -3.49 62.89 -15.17
N THR A 127 -4.36 63.67 -14.52
CA THR A 127 -5.80 63.85 -14.80
C THR A 127 -6.82 62.75 -14.43
N LYS A 128 -7.76 63.18 -13.57
CA LYS A 128 -9.05 62.58 -13.24
C LYS A 128 -9.98 62.54 -14.46
N GLU A 129 -10.66 61.41 -14.70
CA GLU A 129 -12.12 61.39 -14.87
C GLU A 129 -12.72 59.98 -15.03
N ASN A 130 -13.89 59.85 -14.42
CA ASN A 130 -15.05 59.02 -14.75
C ASN A 130 -15.21 57.57 -14.26
N THR A 131 -16.36 57.43 -13.61
CA THR A 131 -16.98 56.30 -12.93
C THR A 131 -17.74 55.39 -13.90
N ALA A 132 -17.96 54.16 -13.45
CA ALA A 132 -19.00 53.19 -13.85
C ALA A 132 -18.70 52.25 -15.02
N GLY A 133 -18.23 51.05 -14.65
CA GLY A 133 -18.27 49.83 -15.44
C GLY A 133 -17.76 48.69 -14.58
N SER A 134 -18.66 47.88 -14.01
CA SER A 134 -18.34 46.66 -13.25
C SER A 134 -17.66 45.64 -14.16
N ALA A 135 -16.35 45.77 -14.33
CA ALA A 135 -15.49 44.66 -14.73
C ALA A 135 -15.14 43.89 -13.45
N VAL A 136 -15.47 42.60 -13.44
CA VAL A 136 -15.08 41.64 -12.40
C VAL A 136 -13.57 41.80 -12.15
N ILE A 137 -13.23 42.37 -11.00
CA ILE A 137 -11.85 42.42 -10.51
C ILE A 137 -11.51 40.98 -10.11
N GLU A 138 -10.99 40.18 -11.05
CA GLU A 138 -10.21 39.00 -10.66
C GLU A 138 -9.08 39.53 -9.76
N PRO A 139 -8.94 39.04 -8.52
CA PRO A 139 -7.92 39.55 -7.61
C PRO A 139 -6.55 39.36 -8.26
N VAL A 140 -5.70 40.39 -8.25
CA VAL A 140 -4.34 40.38 -8.81
C VAL A 140 -3.52 39.16 -8.34
N ALA A 141 -3.87 38.59 -7.18
CA ALA A 141 -3.37 37.31 -6.68
C ALA A 141 -3.56 36.14 -7.67
N SER A 142 -4.71 36.03 -8.35
CA SER A 142 -4.97 34.94 -9.31
C SER A 142 -4.13 35.06 -10.59
N ARG A 143 -3.79 36.30 -11.00
CA ARG A 143 -2.95 36.55 -12.18
C ARG A 143 -1.46 36.36 -11.87
N ALA A 144 -1.02 36.74 -10.66
CA ALA A 144 0.32 36.45 -10.17
C ALA A 144 0.53 34.94 -9.92
N GLU A 145 -0.47 34.23 -9.40
CA GLU A 145 -0.44 32.77 -9.25
C GLU A 145 -0.45 32.05 -10.61
N ARG A 146 -1.21 32.54 -11.60
CA ARG A 146 -1.20 32.01 -12.98
C ARG A 146 0.14 32.27 -13.70
N SER A 147 0.72 33.47 -13.57
CA SER A 147 2.05 33.79 -14.13
C SER A 147 3.17 32.98 -13.48
N ALA A 148 3.12 32.78 -12.15
CA ALA A 148 4.08 31.93 -11.45
C ALA A 148 3.96 30.44 -11.83
N TYR A 149 2.78 30.00 -12.29
CA TYR A 149 2.56 28.66 -12.85
C TYR A 149 3.15 28.51 -14.26
N GLU A 150 3.15 29.58 -15.05
CA GLU A 150 3.73 29.63 -16.40
C GLU A 150 5.27 29.76 -16.37
N ASP A 151 5.82 30.46 -15.38
CA ASP A 151 7.26 30.70 -15.20
C ASP A 151 8.01 29.59 -14.42
N ALA A 152 7.33 28.49 -14.05
CA ALA A 152 7.99 27.31 -13.52
C ALA A 152 8.78 26.62 -14.65
N GLU A 153 10.03 27.05 -14.82
CA GLU A 153 10.97 26.58 -15.85
C GLU A 153 10.89 25.06 -16.03
N LYS A 154 10.33 24.61 -17.17
CA LYS A 154 10.16 23.19 -17.47
C LYS A 154 11.55 22.55 -17.54
N LEU A 155 11.84 21.64 -16.61
CA LEU A 155 13.12 20.94 -16.53
C LEU A 155 13.42 20.24 -17.86
N SER A 156 14.67 20.36 -18.32
CA SER A 156 15.16 19.70 -19.54
C SER A 156 15.08 18.17 -19.40
N TYR A 157 14.86 17.45 -20.51
CA TYR A 157 14.73 15.98 -20.52
C TYR A 157 15.87 15.26 -19.76
N TYR A 158 17.11 15.70 -19.94
CA TYR A 158 18.26 15.14 -19.22
C TYR A 158 18.29 15.48 -17.72
N GLN A 159 17.71 16.62 -17.32
CA GLN A 159 17.54 16.98 -15.90
C GLN A 159 16.37 16.21 -15.26
N LYS A 160 15.37 15.84 -16.04
CA LYS A 160 14.26 14.97 -15.62
C LYS A 160 14.65 13.50 -15.49
N MET A 161 15.66 13.05 -16.24
CA MET A 161 16.24 11.70 -16.16
C MET A 161 17.47 11.61 -15.25
N GLY A 162 17.76 12.66 -14.47
CA GLY A 162 18.90 12.67 -13.56
C GLY A 162 18.75 11.59 -12.47
N LEU A 163 19.77 10.74 -12.30
CA LEU A 163 19.81 9.67 -11.29
C LEU A 163 19.68 10.16 -9.85
N TYR A 164 20.02 11.42 -9.60
CA TYR A 164 19.99 12.02 -8.27
C TYR A 164 19.61 13.49 -8.36
N ARG A 165 18.65 13.89 -7.53
CA ARG A 165 18.27 15.28 -7.34
C ARG A 165 18.13 15.57 -5.85
N GLU A 166 18.82 16.60 -5.39
CA GLU A 166 18.68 17.06 -4.01
C GLU A 166 17.30 17.68 -3.81
N ASN A 167 16.55 17.17 -2.82
CA ASN A 167 15.27 17.73 -2.43
C ASN A 167 15.47 18.66 -1.22
N PRO A 168 15.45 20.00 -1.41
CA PRO A 168 15.67 20.97 -0.34
C PRO A 168 14.54 20.99 0.71
N ASP A 169 13.41 20.34 0.44
CA ASP A 169 12.31 20.22 1.39
C ASP A 169 12.61 19.17 2.49
N ILE A 170 13.57 18.27 2.26
CA ILE A 170 14.02 17.27 3.25
C ILE A 170 15.13 17.88 4.11
N LYS A 171 14.75 18.54 5.20
CA LYS A 171 15.70 19.15 6.15
C LYS A 171 16.30 18.14 7.14
N THR A 172 15.70 16.95 7.26
CA THR A 172 16.14 15.89 8.17
C THR A 172 17.06 14.91 7.45
N GLY A 173 18.14 14.45 8.10
CA GLY A 173 19.03 13.46 7.49
C GLY A 173 18.32 12.12 7.24
N TYR A 174 18.60 11.48 6.10
CA TYR A 174 17.93 10.25 5.65
C TYR A 174 17.89 9.14 6.72
N TRP A 175 18.96 8.95 7.49
CA TRP A 175 19.01 7.96 8.58
C TRP A 175 18.00 8.24 9.70
N ARG A 176 17.80 9.51 10.06
CA ARG A 176 16.82 9.88 11.08
C ARG A 176 15.40 9.56 10.61
N LEU A 177 15.11 9.76 9.32
CA LEU A 177 13.83 9.40 8.72
C LEU A 177 13.64 7.88 8.70
N THR A 178 14.65 7.11 8.28
CA THR A 178 14.60 5.65 8.27
C THR A 178 14.29 5.06 9.64
N PHE A 179 14.91 5.56 10.71
CA PHE A 179 14.65 5.05 12.07
C PHE A 179 13.40 5.67 12.72
N SER A 180 12.81 6.72 12.14
CA SER A 180 11.59 7.34 12.67
C SER A 180 10.38 6.40 12.61
N VAL A 181 10.34 5.48 11.63
CA VAL A 181 9.26 4.52 11.44
C VAL A 181 9.04 3.64 12.68
N PHE A 182 10.11 3.27 13.39
CA PHE A 182 10.01 2.46 14.61
C PHE A 182 9.32 3.20 15.76
N LYS A 183 9.34 4.54 15.75
CA LYS A 183 8.61 5.33 16.75
C LYS A 183 7.09 5.22 16.54
N MET A 184 6.62 4.89 15.34
CA MET A 184 5.19 4.66 15.09
C MET A 184 4.64 3.43 15.82
N ALA A 185 5.51 2.53 16.30
CA ALA A 185 5.10 1.40 17.12
C ALA A 185 4.50 1.82 18.48
N LEU A 186 4.72 3.07 18.92
CA LEU A 186 4.09 3.65 20.11
C LEU A 186 2.58 3.88 19.92
N LEU A 187 2.10 3.94 18.68
CA LEU A 187 0.71 4.22 18.36
C LEU A 187 -0.09 2.90 18.26
N PRO A 188 -1.10 2.67 19.12
CA PRO A 188 -1.84 1.41 19.17
C PRO A 188 -2.53 1.01 17.87
N ALA A 189 -3.13 1.97 17.14
CA ALA A 189 -3.80 1.64 15.88
C ALA A 189 -2.79 1.30 14.76
N ALA A 190 -1.59 1.91 14.78
CA ALA A 190 -0.53 1.62 13.82
C ALA A 190 0.04 0.21 14.04
N ILE A 191 0.37 -0.14 15.28
CA ILE A 191 0.89 -1.49 15.61
C ILE A 191 -0.17 -2.57 15.38
N TRP A 192 -1.43 -2.29 15.71
CA TRP A 192 -2.54 -3.22 15.49
C TRP A 192 -2.72 -3.53 14.00
N MET A 193 -2.83 -2.50 13.15
CA MET A 193 -2.91 -2.66 11.70
C MET A 193 -1.72 -3.44 11.15
N THR A 194 -0.51 -3.13 11.64
CA THR A 194 0.72 -3.80 11.24
C THR A 194 0.71 -5.29 11.56
N ILE A 195 0.23 -5.67 12.76
CA ILE A 195 0.10 -7.07 13.16
C ILE A 195 -0.89 -7.80 12.23
N LEU A 196 -2.04 -7.18 11.93
CA LEU A 196 -3.02 -7.78 11.02
C LEU A 196 -2.45 -7.97 9.62
N PHE A 197 -1.75 -6.98 9.08
CA PHE A 197 -1.13 -7.08 7.76
C PHE A 197 -0.04 -8.17 7.73
N SER A 198 0.73 -8.29 8.80
CA SER A 198 1.73 -9.34 8.96
C SER A 198 1.11 -10.74 8.97
N ILE A 199 -0.02 -10.91 9.66
CA ILE A 199 -0.76 -12.17 9.70
C ILE A 199 -1.38 -12.50 8.34
N ALA A 200 -1.96 -11.52 7.65
CA ALA A 200 -2.46 -11.70 6.28
C ALA A 200 -1.33 -12.16 5.33
N SER A 201 -0.17 -11.50 5.40
CA SER A 201 1.02 -11.89 4.62
C SER A 201 1.51 -13.30 4.97
N PHE A 202 1.47 -13.68 6.25
CA PHE A 202 1.79 -15.03 6.70
C PHE A 202 0.84 -16.07 6.09
N VAL A 203 -0.47 -15.81 6.04
CA VAL A 203 -1.45 -16.74 5.45
C VAL A 203 -1.16 -16.99 3.96
N VAL A 204 -0.74 -15.96 3.21
CA VAL A 204 -0.27 -16.14 1.82
C VAL A 204 0.94 -17.08 1.77
N GLY A 205 1.93 -16.86 2.64
CA GLY A 205 3.10 -17.74 2.75
C GLY A 205 2.75 -19.18 3.08
N VAL A 206 1.76 -19.42 3.95
CA VAL A 206 1.25 -20.76 4.29
C VAL A 206 0.66 -21.43 3.05
N ILE A 207 -0.17 -20.74 2.28
CA ILE A 207 -0.76 -21.30 1.06
C ILE A 207 0.35 -21.66 0.06
N LEU A 208 1.25 -20.72 -0.23
CA LEU A 208 2.37 -20.94 -1.16
C LEU A 208 3.28 -22.10 -0.74
N GLY A 209 3.56 -22.23 0.56
CA GLY A 209 4.44 -23.26 1.09
C GLY A 209 3.78 -24.64 1.23
N THR A 210 2.46 -24.71 1.40
CA THR A 210 1.75 -25.97 1.66
C THR A 210 1.04 -26.56 0.45
N LEU A 211 0.79 -25.77 -0.61
CA LEU A 211 0.01 -26.23 -1.76
C LEU A 211 0.58 -27.51 -2.39
N SER A 212 1.88 -27.57 -2.65
CA SER A 212 2.52 -28.77 -3.20
C SER A 212 2.46 -29.95 -2.23
N SER A 213 2.59 -29.71 -0.93
CA SER A 213 2.53 -30.77 0.09
C SER A 213 1.12 -31.37 0.28
N PHE A 214 0.07 -30.63 -0.08
CA PHE A 214 -1.31 -31.08 0.02
C PHE A 214 -1.85 -31.70 -1.27
N PHE A 215 -1.46 -31.16 -2.43
CA PHE A 215 -2.11 -31.50 -3.70
C PHE A 215 -1.24 -32.31 -4.65
N ALA A 216 0.08 -32.36 -4.48
CA ALA A 216 0.95 -33.17 -5.33
C ALA A 216 0.94 -34.66 -4.94
N GLU A 217 0.64 -34.97 -3.69
CA GLU A 217 0.56 -36.34 -3.18
C GLU A 217 -0.90 -36.89 -3.25
N PRO A 218 -1.10 -38.22 -3.11
CA PRO A 218 -2.44 -38.79 -2.96
C PRO A 218 -3.19 -38.15 -1.79
N PRO A 219 -4.49 -37.83 -1.92
CA PRO A 219 -5.45 -38.36 -2.91
C PRO A 219 -5.62 -37.54 -4.20
N TYR A 220 -5.07 -36.34 -4.30
CA TYR A 220 -5.34 -35.44 -5.43
C TYR A 220 -4.43 -35.68 -6.63
N ASN A 221 -3.13 -35.93 -6.41
CA ASN A 221 -2.13 -36.14 -7.47
C ASN A 221 -2.19 -35.07 -8.58
N PHE A 222 -2.33 -33.80 -8.20
CA PHE A 222 -2.46 -32.70 -9.13
C PHE A 222 -1.12 -32.39 -9.82
N SER A 223 -1.19 -32.14 -11.13
CA SER A 223 -0.06 -31.57 -11.87
C SER A 223 0.23 -30.13 -11.39
N PRO A 224 1.46 -29.64 -11.60
CA PRO A 224 1.80 -28.23 -11.39
C PRO A 224 0.82 -27.23 -12.04
N SER A 225 0.31 -27.47 -13.25
CA SER A 225 -0.73 -26.62 -13.85
C SER A 225 -2.06 -26.66 -13.09
N ALA A 226 -2.50 -27.84 -12.63
CA ALA A 226 -3.72 -27.98 -11.84
C ALA A 226 -3.60 -27.27 -10.48
N MET A 227 -2.45 -27.36 -9.82
CA MET A 227 -2.16 -26.59 -8.60
C MET A 227 -2.12 -25.08 -8.88
N GLY A 228 -1.54 -24.67 -10.01
CA GLY A 228 -1.55 -23.27 -10.47
C GLY A 228 -2.97 -22.71 -10.62
N LEU A 229 -3.89 -23.48 -11.20
CA LEU A 229 -5.29 -23.08 -11.40
C LEU A 229 -6.05 -22.83 -10.08
N MET A 230 -5.62 -23.42 -8.95
CA MET A 230 -6.25 -23.16 -7.65
C MET A 230 -6.10 -21.70 -7.19
N PHE A 231 -5.06 -20.99 -7.67
CA PHE A 231 -4.90 -19.55 -7.41
C PHE A 231 -5.97 -18.70 -8.08
N LEU A 232 -6.71 -19.23 -9.06
CA LEU A 232 -7.86 -18.53 -9.64
C LEU A 232 -8.96 -18.30 -8.59
N ALA A 233 -9.17 -19.26 -7.67
CA ALA A 233 -10.11 -19.09 -6.57
C ALA A 233 -9.66 -17.96 -5.63
N LEU A 234 -8.36 -17.88 -5.35
CA LEU A 234 -7.76 -16.82 -4.55
C LEU A 234 -7.89 -15.45 -5.24
N LEU A 235 -7.68 -15.38 -6.56
CA LEU A 235 -7.87 -14.18 -7.38
C LEU A 235 -9.33 -13.70 -7.38
N ILE A 236 -10.29 -14.60 -7.57
CA ILE A 236 -11.72 -14.26 -7.52
C ILE A 236 -12.09 -13.72 -6.13
N GLY A 237 -11.62 -14.41 -5.08
CA GLY A 237 -11.80 -13.95 -3.70
C GLY A 237 -11.19 -12.57 -3.46
N ALA A 238 -9.99 -12.34 -3.95
CA ALA A 238 -9.27 -11.08 -3.87
C ALA A 238 -10.02 -9.91 -4.52
N VAL A 239 -10.59 -10.11 -5.72
CA VAL A 239 -11.42 -9.09 -6.40
C VAL A 239 -12.67 -8.76 -5.57
N ILE A 240 -13.34 -9.77 -5.00
CA ILE A 240 -14.50 -9.56 -4.12
C ILE A 240 -14.06 -8.83 -2.83
N GLY A 241 -12.95 -9.24 -2.23
CA GLY A 241 -12.36 -8.62 -1.04
C GLY A 241 -12.00 -7.16 -1.26
N SER A 242 -11.42 -6.82 -2.41
CA SER A 242 -11.10 -5.45 -2.80
C SER A 242 -12.35 -4.58 -2.96
N CYS A 243 -13.42 -5.12 -3.56
CA CYS A 243 -14.71 -4.43 -3.64
C CYS A 243 -15.31 -4.18 -2.24
N TRP A 244 -15.13 -5.13 -1.30
CA TRP A 244 -15.57 -5.02 0.08
C TRP A 244 -14.75 -3.99 0.88
N GLY A 245 -13.42 -4.11 0.85
CA GLY A 245 -12.48 -3.29 1.61
C GLY A 245 -12.30 -1.86 1.09
N GLY A 246 -12.60 -1.63 -0.19
CA GLY A 246 -12.60 -0.31 -0.82
C GLY A 246 -14.01 0.27 -0.96
N PRO A 247 -14.66 0.17 -2.14
CA PRO A 247 -15.91 0.86 -2.44
C PRO A 247 -17.04 0.66 -1.43
N PHE A 248 -17.27 -0.57 -0.97
CA PHE A 248 -18.33 -0.86 0.02
C PHE A 248 -18.02 -0.21 1.37
N THR A 249 -16.78 -0.28 1.82
CA THR A 249 -16.34 0.33 3.08
C THR A 249 -16.46 1.85 3.01
N ASP A 250 -16.04 2.47 1.90
CA ASP A 250 -16.15 3.93 1.71
C ASP A 250 -17.62 4.39 1.63
N TRP A 251 -18.48 3.62 0.97
CA TRP A 251 -19.92 3.87 0.97
C TRP A 251 -20.52 3.78 2.37
N LEU A 252 -20.16 2.76 3.14
CA LEU A 252 -20.66 2.55 4.51
C LEU A 252 -20.23 3.71 5.41
N LEU A 253 -18.97 4.12 5.28
CA LEU A 253 -18.37 5.24 5.99
C LEU A 253 -19.11 6.56 5.73
N LEU A 254 -19.37 6.89 4.46
CA LEU A 254 -20.15 8.08 4.08
C LEU A 254 -21.59 8.01 4.60
N ARG A 255 -22.21 6.82 4.56
CA ARG A 255 -23.58 6.62 5.05
C ARG A 255 -23.66 6.80 6.56
N LEU A 256 -22.70 6.27 7.32
CA LEU A 256 -22.64 6.42 8.78
C LEU A 256 -22.32 7.86 9.18
N ALA A 257 -21.41 8.54 8.47
CA ALA A 257 -21.10 9.95 8.70
C ALA A 257 -22.34 10.84 8.46
N ARG A 258 -23.10 10.62 7.39
CA ARG A 258 -24.37 11.34 7.13
C ARG A 258 -25.41 11.09 8.24
N ARG A 259 -25.47 9.87 8.77
CA ARG A 259 -26.38 9.53 9.89
C ARG A 259 -25.93 10.17 11.21
N ASN A 260 -24.64 10.44 11.37
CA ASN A 260 -24.05 11.05 12.56
C ASN A 260 -23.92 12.58 12.46
N GLY A 261 -24.86 13.25 11.78
CA GLY A 261 -24.86 14.70 11.64
C GLY A 261 -23.69 15.27 10.83
N GLY A 262 -23.04 14.46 9.99
CA GLY A 262 -21.90 14.86 9.17
C GLY A 262 -20.54 14.70 9.86
N LEU A 263 -20.49 14.22 11.10
CA LEU A 263 -19.23 13.99 11.81
C LEU A 263 -18.55 12.70 11.31
N TYR A 264 -17.37 12.87 10.72
CA TYR A 264 -16.50 11.78 10.30
C TYR A 264 -15.72 11.20 11.48
N GLU A 265 -15.85 9.90 11.68
CA GLU A 265 -15.13 9.16 12.72
C GLU A 265 -14.43 7.95 12.09
N PRO A 266 -13.10 7.78 12.26
CA PRO A 266 -12.34 6.67 11.69
C PRO A 266 -12.91 5.28 12.06
N GLU A 267 -13.52 5.17 13.25
CA GLU A 267 -14.08 3.92 13.78
C GLU A 267 -15.26 3.39 12.94
N HIS A 268 -15.95 4.25 12.18
CA HIS A 268 -17.03 3.84 11.28
C HIS A 268 -16.55 2.85 10.21
N ARG A 269 -15.28 2.93 9.81
CA ARG A 269 -14.66 2.02 8.83
C ARG A 269 -14.61 0.58 9.34
N LEU A 270 -14.40 0.40 10.64
CA LEU A 270 -14.21 -0.91 11.26
C LEU A 270 -15.49 -1.74 11.33
N TYR A 271 -16.69 -1.16 11.16
CA TYR A 271 -17.94 -1.94 11.09
C TYR A 271 -17.98 -2.89 9.89
N ALA A 272 -17.36 -2.51 8.76
CA ALA A 272 -17.20 -3.40 7.61
C ALA A 272 -16.23 -4.56 7.90
N TYR A 273 -15.36 -4.42 8.90
CA TYR A 273 -14.37 -5.43 9.30
C TYR A 273 -15.00 -6.59 10.09
N THR A 274 -16.14 -6.42 10.74
CA THR A 274 -16.67 -7.40 11.71
C THR A 274 -16.86 -8.81 11.13
N ILE A 275 -17.14 -8.93 9.83
CA ILE A 275 -17.31 -10.23 9.16
C ILE A 275 -15.97 -10.88 8.74
N VAL A 276 -14.91 -10.08 8.57
CA VAL A 276 -13.62 -10.50 8.01
C VAL A 276 -12.90 -11.59 8.84
N PRO A 277 -12.89 -11.55 10.20
CA PRO A 277 -12.29 -12.62 11.00
C PRO A 277 -12.90 -14.00 10.73
N PHE A 278 -14.22 -14.06 10.51
CA PHE A 278 -14.94 -15.30 10.25
C PHE A 278 -14.61 -15.86 8.86
N LEU A 279 -14.49 -14.99 7.86
CA LEU A 279 -14.10 -15.38 6.50
C LEU A 279 -12.67 -15.92 6.47
N GLY A 280 -11.73 -15.25 7.16
CA GLY A 280 -10.33 -15.68 7.23
C GLY A 280 -10.17 -17.03 7.94
N ALA A 281 -10.76 -17.18 9.13
CA ALA A 281 -10.68 -18.43 9.88
C ALA A 281 -11.40 -19.58 9.17
N GLY A 282 -12.61 -19.34 8.66
CA GLY A 282 -13.37 -20.33 7.89
C GLY A 282 -12.66 -20.76 6.61
N GLY A 283 -12.06 -19.80 5.88
CA GLY A 283 -11.29 -20.08 4.67
C GLY A 283 -10.09 -20.99 4.92
N ILE A 284 -9.31 -20.71 5.97
CA ILE A 284 -8.14 -21.52 6.34
C ILE A 284 -8.53 -22.93 6.77
N LEU A 285 -9.62 -23.06 7.54
CA LEU A 285 -10.14 -24.38 7.94
C LEU A 285 -10.61 -25.20 6.73
N LEU A 286 -11.39 -24.60 5.82
CA LEU A 286 -11.85 -25.27 4.60
C LEU A 286 -10.69 -25.66 3.68
N TYR A 287 -9.67 -24.81 3.56
CA TYR A 287 -8.47 -25.10 2.81
C TYR A 287 -7.68 -26.26 3.42
N GLY A 288 -7.16 -26.10 4.65
CA GLY A 288 -6.20 -27.06 5.18
C GLY A 288 -6.83 -28.35 5.71
N ILE A 289 -7.99 -28.31 6.38
CA ILE A 289 -8.67 -29.54 6.82
C ILE A 289 -9.30 -30.25 5.61
N GLY A 290 -9.90 -29.50 4.69
CA GLY A 290 -10.46 -30.07 3.47
C GLY A 290 -9.40 -30.76 2.62
N ALA A 291 -8.21 -30.16 2.53
CA ALA A 291 -7.08 -30.77 1.83
C ALA A 291 -6.56 -32.01 2.56
N ASP A 292 -6.32 -31.93 3.87
CA ASP A 292 -5.76 -33.04 4.66
C ASP A 292 -6.67 -34.28 4.72
N GLN A 293 -8.00 -34.08 4.74
CA GLN A 293 -8.97 -35.17 4.74
C GLN A 293 -9.25 -35.77 3.35
N GLY A 294 -8.67 -35.21 2.29
CA GLY A 294 -8.92 -35.69 0.93
C GLY A 294 -10.35 -35.47 0.44
N LEU A 295 -11.00 -34.39 0.89
CA LEU A 295 -12.35 -34.05 0.42
C LEU A 295 -12.35 -33.70 -1.07
N HIS A 296 -13.53 -33.48 -1.67
CA HIS A 296 -13.56 -33.03 -3.06
C HIS A 296 -12.80 -31.69 -3.21
N TRP A 297 -11.96 -31.57 -4.23
CA TRP A 297 -11.04 -30.45 -4.45
C TRP A 297 -11.72 -29.07 -4.45
N THR A 298 -13.03 -29.01 -4.72
CA THR A 298 -13.82 -27.78 -4.64
C THR A 298 -13.90 -27.20 -3.23
N ILE A 299 -13.81 -28.01 -2.18
CA ILE A 299 -13.88 -27.54 -0.79
C ILE A 299 -12.63 -26.74 -0.42
N PRO A 300 -11.40 -27.24 -0.66
CA PRO A 300 -10.22 -26.41 -0.52
C PRO A 300 -10.21 -25.18 -1.42
N CYS A 301 -10.72 -25.27 -2.65
CA CYS A 301 -10.86 -24.10 -3.53
C CYS A 301 -11.83 -23.04 -2.97
N LEU A 302 -12.95 -23.45 -2.37
CA LEU A 302 -13.84 -22.53 -1.67
C LEU A 302 -13.12 -21.88 -0.46
N GLY A 303 -12.29 -22.66 0.24
CA GLY A 303 -11.42 -22.15 1.29
C GLY A 303 -10.47 -21.06 0.78
N LEU A 304 -9.79 -21.31 -0.33
CA LEU A 304 -8.92 -20.33 -1.00
C LEU A 304 -9.68 -19.06 -1.42
N LEU A 305 -10.92 -19.20 -1.93
CA LEU A 305 -11.76 -18.05 -2.24
C LEU A 305 -12.05 -17.19 -1.01
N LEU A 306 -12.44 -17.81 0.11
CA LEU A 306 -12.69 -17.07 1.36
C LEU A 306 -11.42 -16.42 1.91
N VAL A 307 -10.26 -17.09 1.79
CA VAL A 307 -8.97 -16.50 2.14
C VAL A 307 -8.67 -15.29 1.26
N GLY A 308 -8.95 -15.35 -0.05
CA GLY A 308 -8.79 -14.22 -0.96
C GLY A 308 -9.62 -13.01 -0.52
N ILE A 309 -10.88 -13.23 -0.16
CA ILE A 309 -11.74 -12.16 0.39
C ILE A 309 -11.14 -11.58 1.67
N TYR A 310 -10.67 -12.44 2.58
CA TYR A 310 -10.03 -12.01 3.82
C TYR A 310 -8.79 -11.15 3.57
N LEU A 311 -7.89 -11.56 2.68
CA LEU A 311 -6.62 -10.86 2.43
C LEU A 311 -6.84 -9.42 1.94
N ASP A 312 -7.74 -9.24 0.97
CA ASP A 312 -7.99 -7.94 0.34
C ASP A 312 -9.11 -7.12 0.98
N ALA A 313 -9.92 -7.70 1.87
CA ALA A 313 -10.81 -6.91 2.73
C ALA A 313 -10.10 -6.42 4.00
N SER A 314 -9.27 -7.25 4.64
CA SER A 314 -8.65 -6.91 5.93
C SER A 314 -7.67 -5.73 5.82
N THR A 315 -6.71 -5.84 4.91
CA THR A 315 -5.60 -4.88 4.81
C THR A 315 -6.08 -3.45 4.53
N PRO A 316 -6.93 -3.17 3.52
CA PRO A 316 -7.35 -1.80 3.22
C PRO A 316 -8.23 -1.17 4.31
N ILE A 317 -9.05 -1.96 4.99
CA ILE A 317 -9.90 -1.47 6.08
C ILE A 317 -9.03 -1.10 7.30
N ALA A 318 -8.13 -1.99 7.72
CA ALA A 318 -7.25 -1.73 8.85
C ALA A 318 -6.24 -0.60 8.58
N MET A 319 -5.68 -0.56 7.36
CA MET A 319 -4.80 0.52 6.90
C MET A 319 -5.54 1.85 6.88
N GLY A 320 -6.73 1.91 6.26
CA GLY A 320 -7.54 3.13 6.25
C GLY A 320 -7.83 3.65 7.66
N TYR A 321 -8.18 2.77 8.60
CA TYR A 321 -8.40 3.17 10.00
C TYR A 321 -7.15 3.77 10.65
N ALA A 322 -5.97 3.17 10.45
CA ALA A 322 -4.73 3.66 11.04
C ALA A 322 -4.31 5.02 10.44
N LEU A 323 -4.46 5.19 9.12
CA LEU A 323 -4.16 6.44 8.42
C LEU A 323 -5.12 7.55 8.80
N ASP A 324 -6.43 7.26 8.85
CA ASP A 324 -7.45 8.23 9.26
C ASP A 324 -7.31 8.63 10.75
N SER A 325 -6.74 7.76 11.57
CA SER A 325 -6.50 8.04 13.00
C SER A 325 -5.32 8.98 13.25
N TYR A 326 -4.32 8.98 12.35
CA TYR A 326 -3.04 9.67 12.50
C TYR A 326 -2.61 10.34 11.18
N SER A 327 -3.27 11.43 10.83
CA SER A 327 -2.89 12.21 9.64
C SER A 327 -1.51 12.86 9.79
N GLY A 328 -0.78 13.02 8.71
CA GLY A 328 0.60 13.55 8.69
C GLY A 328 1.69 12.56 9.13
N LEU A 329 1.34 11.32 9.50
CA LEU A 329 2.28 10.23 9.78
C LEU A 329 2.01 9.02 8.87
N GLU A 330 1.33 9.23 7.74
CA GLU A 330 0.83 8.16 6.89
C GLU A 330 1.97 7.30 6.33
N ASP A 331 3.02 7.96 5.85
CA ASP A 331 4.18 7.32 5.24
C ASP A 331 4.96 6.48 6.25
N GLU A 332 5.23 7.00 7.45
CA GLU A 332 5.95 6.27 8.49
C GLU A 332 5.17 5.05 9.01
N ILE A 333 3.84 5.17 9.13
CA ILE A 333 2.96 4.07 9.52
C ILE A 333 2.97 2.96 8.47
N LEU A 334 2.86 3.33 7.18
CA LEU A 334 2.92 2.37 6.07
C LEU A 334 4.28 1.66 6.03
N GLN A 335 5.37 2.38 6.23
CA GLN A 335 6.71 1.79 6.20
C GLN A 335 6.98 0.90 7.41
N LEU A 336 6.49 1.27 8.60
CA LEU A 336 6.53 0.39 9.77
C LEU A 336 5.79 -0.93 9.47
N ALA A 337 4.60 -0.83 8.86
CA ALA A 337 3.82 -2.00 8.49
C ALA A 337 4.56 -2.90 7.49
N ASN A 338 5.23 -2.31 6.49
CA ASN A 338 6.04 -3.03 5.51
C ASN A 338 7.28 -3.72 6.12
N VAL A 339 7.96 -3.07 7.07
CA VAL A 339 9.11 -3.68 7.76
C VAL A 339 8.65 -4.87 8.59
N LEU A 340 7.64 -4.68 9.43
CA LEU A 340 7.15 -5.72 10.33
C LEU A 340 6.50 -6.90 9.58
N ARG A 341 5.72 -6.66 8.52
CA ARG A 341 5.14 -7.75 7.72
C ARG A 341 6.21 -8.64 7.09
N ASN A 342 7.32 -8.05 6.64
CA ASN A 342 8.41 -8.80 6.01
C ASN A 342 9.26 -9.55 7.04
N VAL A 343 9.55 -8.94 8.19
CA VAL A 343 10.29 -9.59 9.29
C VAL A 343 9.47 -10.75 9.85
N LEU A 344 8.19 -10.52 10.16
CA LEU A 344 7.32 -11.56 10.70
C LEU A 344 7.01 -12.63 9.65
N GLY A 345 6.70 -12.24 8.40
CA GLY A 345 6.47 -13.16 7.30
C GLY A 345 7.68 -14.06 7.05
N GLY A 346 8.90 -13.50 7.08
CA GLY A 346 10.14 -14.25 7.00
C GLY A 346 10.31 -15.21 8.18
N ALA A 347 10.18 -14.72 9.41
CA ALA A 347 10.32 -15.53 10.63
C ALA A 347 9.35 -16.73 10.64
N PHE A 348 8.08 -16.50 10.29
CA PHE A 348 7.09 -17.56 10.22
C PHE A 348 7.34 -18.54 9.07
N SER A 349 7.84 -18.08 7.92
CA SER A 349 8.19 -18.97 6.80
C SER A 349 9.27 -19.98 7.17
N PHE A 350 10.27 -19.58 7.98
CA PHE A 350 11.27 -20.51 8.52
C PHE A 350 10.68 -21.50 9.53
N GLY A 351 9.69 -21.09 10.32
CA GLY A 351 9.05 -21.91 11.34
C GLY A 351 7.96 -22.86 10.82
N LEU A 352 7.44 -22.63 9.61
CA LEU A 352 6.27 -23.35 9.11
C LEU A 352 6.52 -24.85 8.90
N GLN A 353 7.58 -25.22 8.19
CA GLN A 353 7.86 -26.64 7.91
C GLN A 353 8.18 -27.44 9.19
N PRO A 354 9.04 -26.95 10.10
CA PRO A 354 9.24 -27.60 11.40
C PRO A 354 7.95 -27.77 12.21
N TRP A 355 7.06 -26.77 12.16
CA TRP A 355 5.78 -26.82 12.86
C TRP A 355 4.86 -27.91 12.28
N ILE A 356 4.77 -27.99 10.95
CA ILE A 356 4.00 -29.05 10.27
C ILE A 356 4.57 -30.43 10.61
N ASN A 357 5.90 -30.58 10.61
CA ASN A 357 6.55 -31.86 10.92
C ASN A 357 6.29 -32.32 12.37
N HIS A 358 6.18 -31.38 13.33
CA HIS A 358 5.95 -31.70 14.73
C HIS A 358 4.46 -31.90 15.09
N SER A 359 3.59 -30.96 14.70
CA SER A 359 2.18 -30.94 15.10
C SER A 359 1.26 -31.65 14.10
N GLY A 360 1.74 -31.91 12.88
CA GLY A 360 0.94 -32.44 11.78
C GLY A 360 0.14 -31.35 11.05
N ARG A 361 -0.14 -31.60 9.76
CA ARG A 361 -0.81 -30.65 8.84
C ARG A 361 -2.14 -30.12 9.37
N ARG A 362 -3.00 -31.02 9.87
CA ARG A 362 -4.32 -30.68 10.43
C ARG A 362 -4.23 -29.74 11.63
N ASN A 363 -3.43 -30.10 12.63
CA ASN A 363 -3.35 -29.31 13.86
C ASN A 363 -2.69 -27.95 13.60
N THR A 364 -1.65 -27.90 12.76
CA THR A 364 -1.04 -26.64 12.34
C THR A 364 -2.05 -25.73 11.66
N THR A 365 -2.88 -26.27 10.74
CA THR A 365 -3.96 -25.50 10.09
C THR A 365 -4.96 -24.94 11.11
N ILE A 366 -5.40 -25.76 12.07
CA ILE A 366 -6.34 -25.33 13.11
C ILE A 366 -5.73 -24.21 13.96
N CYS A 367 -4.48 -24.36 14.38
CA CYS A 367 -3.78 -23.33 15.15
C CYS A 367 -3.65 -22.01 14.37
N ILE A 368 -3.34 -22.08 13.07
CA ILE A 368 -3.27 -20.88 12.21
C ILE A 368 -4.65 -20.23 12.09
N ALA A 369 -5.73 -21.00 11.91
CA ALA A 369 -7.09 -20.46 11.86
C ALA A 369 -7.50 -19.78 13.17
N VAL A 370 -7.19 -20.39 14.32
CA VAL A 370 -7.42 -19.80 15.65
C VAL A 370 -6.61 -18.52 15.83
N MET A 371 -5.36 -18.50 15.38
CA MET A 371 -4.51 -17.31 15.43
C MET A 371 -5.11 -16.19 14.58
N VAL A 372 -5.47 -16.47 13.32
CA VAL A 372 -6.12 -15.50 12.43
C VAL A 372 -7.39 -14.96 13.07
N PHE A 373 -8.26 -15.81 13.61
CA PHE A 373 -9.48 -15.39 14.28
C PHE A 373 -9.20 -14.48 15.48
N THR A 374 -8.29 -14.89 16.36
CA THR A 374 -8.00 -14.23 17.63
C THR A 374 -7.41 -12.83 17.42
N PHE A 375 -6.47 -12.68 16.49
CA PHE A 375 -5.92 -11.35 16.20
C PHE A 375 -6.92 -10.48 15.46
N ASN A 376 -7.68 -11.02 14.50
CA ASN A 376 -8.62 -10.22 13.71
C ASN A 376 -9.85 -9.78 14.52
N ILE A 377 -10.33 -10.57 15.48
CA ILE A 377 -11.49 -10.20 16.30
C ILE A 377 -11.18 -9.04 17.26
N THR A 378 -9.90 -8.74 17.53
CA THR A 378 -9.51 -7.54 18.28
C THR A 378 -9.96 -6.23 17.61
N SER A 379 -10.32 -6.27 16.32
CA SER A 379 -11.02 -5.18 15.62
C SER A 379 -12.25 -4.68 16.38
N ILE A 380 -13.02 -5.57 17.02
CA ILE A 380 -14.19 -5.21 17.82
C ILE A 380 -13.79 -4.35 19.02
N GLY A 381 -12.62 -4.62 19.62
CA GLY A 381 -12.07 -3.78 20.68
C GLY A 381 -11.79 -2.35 20.20
N PHE A 382 -11.22 -2.20 19.00
CA PHE A 382 -11.01 -0.89 18.39
C PHE A 382 -12.33 -0.21 17.96
N GLN A 383 -13.37 -0.97 17.58
CA GLN A 383 -14.70 -0.41 17.33
C GLN A 383 -15.32 0.22 18.58
N LEU A 384 -15.19 -0.44 19.73
CA LEU A 384 -15.82 0.00 20.99
C LEU A 384 -15.00 1.07 21.72
N TRP A 385 -13.67 0.94 21.73
CA TRP A 385 -12.78 1.78 22.52
C TRP A 385 -11.83 2.67 21.68
N GLY A 386 -11.89 2.61 20.35
CA GLY A 386 -10.99 3.36 19.45
C GLY A 386 -10.91 4.85 19.77
N LYS A 387 -12.05 5.50 19.97
CA LYS A 387 -12.11 6.93 20.35
C LYS A 387 -11.35 7.25 21.63
N ARG A 388 -11.48 6.39 22.64
CA ARG A 388 -10.81 6.56 23.95
C ARG A 388 -9.31 6.32 23.83
N ILE A 389 -8.92 5.32 23.04
CA ILE A 389 -7.50 5.04 22.76
C ILE A 389 -6.86 6.23 22.04
N ARG A 390 -7.56 6.81 21.06
CA ARG A 390 -7.07 7.95 20.29
C ARG A 390 -6.99 9.22 21.12
N SER A 391 -7.98 9.50 21.97
CA SER A 391 -7.91 10.65 22.88
C SER A 391 -6.77 10.54 23.89
N MET A 392 -6.51 9.33 24.39
CA MET A 392 -5.37 9.05 25.29
C MET A 392 -4.02 9.20 24.59
N MET A 393 -3.93 8.87 23.31
CA MET A 393 -2.68 8.91 22.52
C MET A 393 -2.42 10.24 21.81
N ALA A 394 -3.34 11.20 21.89
CA ALA A 394 -3.18 12.54 21.32
C ALA A 394 -1.84 13.24 21.69
N PRO A 395 -1.37 13.28 22.96
CA PRO A 395 -0.11 13.95 23.29
C PRO A 395 1.10 13.28 22.64
N THR A 396 1.12 11.95 22.57
CA THR A 396 2.19 11.18 21.93
C THR A 396 2.22 11.43 20.43
N TYR A 397 1.04 11.47 19.79
CA TYR A 397 0.89 11.78 18.37
C TYR A 397 1.45 13.17 18.03
N TYR A 398 1.06 14.23 18.75
CA TYR A 398 1.57 15.57 18.46
C TYR A 398 3.08 15.68 18.64
N LYS A 399 3.65 15.02 19.66
CA LYS A 399 5.10 14.96 19.89
C LYS A 399 5.83 14.25 18.76
N LEU A 400 5.26 13.17 18.23
CA LEU A 400 5.84 12.42 17.11
C LEU A 400 5.81 13.22 15.82
N ASN A 401 4.66 13.85 15.52
CA ASN A 401 4.49 14.67 14.33
C ASN A 401 5.50 15.84 14.30
N ASP A 402 5.63 16.53 15.43
CA ASP A 402 6.62 17.60 15.62
C ASP A 402 8.07 17.11 15.44
N SER A 403 8.39 15.90 15.89
CA SER A 403 9.75 15.34 15.81
C SER A 403 10.18 14.96 14.40
N ILE A 404 9.24 14.76 13.48
CA ILE A 404 9.52 14.33 12.10
C ILE A 404 9.62 15.55 11.18
N HIS A 405 8.75 16.53 11.40
CA HIS A 405 8.68 17.74 10.56
C HIS A 405 9.61 18.87 11.03
N LYS A 406 10.29 18.73 12.18
CA LYS A 406 11.39 19.59 12.67
C LYS A 406 12.75 18.95 12.44
#